data_AF-A0A2G1YPF5-F1
#
_entry.id   AF-A0A2G1YPF5-F1
#
_cell.length_a   1.000
_cell.length_b   1.000
_cell.length_c   1.000
_cell.angle_alpha   90.00
_cell.angle_beta   90.00
_cell.angle_gamma   90.00
#
_symmetry.space_group_name_H-M   'P 1'
#
loop_
_entity.id
_entity.type
_entity.pdbx_description
1 polymer ?
#
loop_
_entity_poly.entity_id
_entity_poly.type
_entity_poly.pdbx_seq_one_letter_code
_entity_poly.pdbx_strand_id
1 'polypeptide(L)'
;MNLSKEQEIEKLYEKFRKPLFRFISYKVSDIHSAEEILNDVFFKAAKSIESLKEKTKVQSWLYKIASNLIIDYYRRKKELYIEIEDDMSIEDDSNEETIFDEQNNLKLSTVKSQVKRGKESMKSFFEQCCTFEKDRLNNTLQCMPNNSCKNC
;
A
#
# COMPACT_ATOMS: atom_id res chain seq x y z
N MET A 1 11.77 -23.27 -23.00
CA MET A 1 10.66 -24.15 -22.56
C MET A 1 9.51 -23.26 -22.11
N ASN A 2 8.40 -23.25 -22.85
CA ASN A 2 7.18 -22.57 -22.41
C ASN A 2 6.61 -23.37 -21.24
N LEU A 3 6.61 -22.79 -20.05
CA LEU A 3 5.91 -23.35 -18.90
C LEU A 3 4.40 -23.22 -19.14
N SER A 4 3.63 -24.23 -18.73
CA SER A 4 2.19 -24.07 -18.63
C SER A 4 1.87 -22.93 -17.66
N LYS A 5 0.74 -22.25 -17.86
CA LYS A 5 0.27 -21.17 -17.00
C LYS A 5 0.24 -21.56 -15.52
N GLU A 6 -0.19 -22.79 -15.25
CA GLU A 6 -0.25 -23.39 -13.92
C GLU A 6 1.16 -23.48 -13.29
N GLN A 7 2.16 -23.91 -14.07
CA GLN A 7 3.53 -24.03 -13.60
C GLN A 7 4.18 -22.67 -13.33
N GLU A 8 3.80 -21.63 -14.09
CA GLU A 8 4.29 -20.28 -13.85
C GLU A 8 3.71 -19.71 -12.55
N ILE A 9 2.41 -19.94 -12.30
CA ILE A 9 1.75 -19.52 -11.05
C ILE A 9 2.27 -20.30 -9.85
N GLU A 10 2.49 -21.61 -9.98
CA GLU A 10 3.06 -22.44 -8.91
C GLU A 10 4.44 -21.92 -8.49
N LYS A 11 5.31 -21.58 -9.47
CA LYS A 11 6.61 -20.97 -9.18
C LYS A 11 6.50 -19.62 -8.47
N LEU A 12 5.52 -18.80 -8.85
CA LEU A 12 5.28 -17.53 -8.15
C LEU A 12 4.75 -17.77 -6.74
N TYR A 13 3.88 -18.75 -6.55
CA TYR A 13 3.35 -19.10 -5.23
C TYR A 13 4.48 -19.51 -4.30
N GLU A 14 5.30 -20.49 -4.68
CA GLU A 14 6.45 -20.94 -3.89
C GLU A 14 7.40 -19.79 -3.53
N LYS A 15 7.65 -18.89 -4.48
CA LYS A 15 8.57 -17.77 -4.27
C LYS A 15 7.99 -16.66 -3.41
N PHE A 16 6.70 -16.33 -3.58
CA PHE A 16 6.13 -15.09 -3.05
C PHE A 16 5.09 -15.29 -1.95
N ARG A 17 4.60 -16.50 -1.68
CA ARG A 17 3.59 -16.77 -0.63
C ARG A 17 4.00 -16.18 0.72
N LYS A 18 5.17 -16.58 1.25
CA LYS A 18 5.66 -16.10 2.56
C LYS A 18 5.87 -14.57 2.62
N PRO A 19 6.62 -13.95 1.69
CA PRO A 19 6.85 -12.50 1.76
C PRO A 19 5.60 -11.66 1.48
N LEU A 20 4.65 -12.13 0.64
CA LEU A 20 3.35 -11.47 0.47
C LEU A 20 2.49 -11.62 1.71
N PHE A 21 2.39 -12.82 2.28
CA PHE A 21 1.62 -13.04 3.50
C PHE A 21 2.09 -12.14 4.63
N ARG A 22 3.41 -12.05 4.87
CA ARG A 22 3.99 -11.14 5.88
C ARG A 22 3.65 -9.67 5.60
N PHE A 23 3.69 -9.25 4.34
CA PHE A 23 3.33 -7.89 3.95
C PHE A 23 1.85 -7.58 4.17
N ILE A 24 0.97 -8.54 3.86
CA ILE A 24 -0.48 -8.41 4.05
C ILE A 24 -0.82 -8.42 5.54
N SER A 25 -0.27 -9.36 6.31
CA SER A 25 -0.52 -9.50 7.75
C SER A 25 -0.02 -8.31 8.58
N TYR A 26 0.99 -7.58 8.08
CA TYR A 26 1.39 -6.31 8.69
C TYR A 26 0.36 -5.19 8.51
N LYS A 27 -0.53 -5.32 7.52
CA LYS A 27 -1.53 -4.30 7.15
C LYS A 27 -2.95 -4.70 7.49
N VAL A 28 -3.21 -6.00 7.68
CA VAL A 28 -4.52 -6.58 7.95
C VAL A 28 -4.36 -7.44 9.20
N SER A 29 -4.93 -6.98 10.31
CA SER A 29 -4.75 -7.60 11.63
C SER A 29 -5.43 -8.96 11.76
N ASP A 30 -6.52 -9.20 11.03
CA ASP A 30 -7.18 -10.50 11.00
C ASP A 30 -6.43 -11.47 10.09
N ILE A 31 -5.97 -12.58 10.67
CA ILE A 31 -5.14 -13.56 9.97
C ILE A 31 -5.90 -14.30 8.87
N HIS A 32 -7.20 -14.56 9.07
CA HIS A 32 -8.04 -15.23 8.10
C HIS A 32 -8.28 -14.33 6.88
N SER A 33 -8.61 -13.06 7.10
CA SER A 33 -8.69 -12.04 6.04
C SER A 33 -7.36 -11.89 5.30
N ALA A 34 -6.23 -11.93 6.01
CA ALA A 34 -4.91 -11.84 5.38
C ALA A 34 -4.62 -13.06 4.46
N GLU A 35 -5.03 -14.25 4.86
CA GLU A 35 -4.92 -15.48 4.05
C GLU A 35 -5.86 -15.46 2.85
N GLU A 36 -7.10 -14.98 3.01
CA GLU A 36 -8.05 -14.77 1.92
C GLU A 36 -7.49 -13.78 0.87
N ILE A 37 -6.99 -12.63 1.32
CA ILE A 37 -6.35 -11.64 0.42
C ILE A 37 -5.16 -12.26 -0.30
N LEU A 38 -4.32 -13.06 0.39
CA LEU A 38 -3.20 -13.74 -0.24
C LEU A 38 -3.67 -14.67 -1.38
N ASN A 39 -4.71 -15.45 -1.14
CA ASN A 39 -5.28 -16.34 -2.16
C ASN A 39 -5.82 -15.54 -3.34
N ASP A 40 -6.52 -14.42 -3.08
CA ASP A 40 -7.01 -13.51 -4.11
C ASP A 40 -5.89 -12.89 -4.95
N VAL A 41 -4.73 -12.61 -4.36
CA VAL A 41 -3.54 -12.12 -5.11
C VAL A 41 -3.16 -13.14 -6.18
N PHE A 42 -3.01 -14.41 -5.81
CA PHE A 42 -2.61 -15.45 -6.75
C PHE A 42 -3.71 -15.80 -7.74
N PHE A 43 -4.98 -15.73 -7.34
CA PHE A 43 -6.10 -15.89 -8.26
C PHE A 43 -6.13 -14.78 -9.33
N LYS A 44 -5.97 -13.51 -8.92
CA LYS A 44 -5.87 -12.38 -9.85
C LYS A 44 -4.62 -12.49 -10.72
N ALA A 45 -3.49 -12.91 -10.16
CA ALA A 45 -2.27 -13.15 -10.91
C ALA A 45 -2.48 -14.23 -11.98
N ALA A 46 -3.08 -15.37 -11.64
CA ALA A 46 -3.40 -16.44 -12.58
C ALA A 46 -4.25 -15.95 -13.75
N LYS A 47 -5.25 -15.08 -13.50
CA LYS A 47 -6.08 -14.52 -14.57
C LYS A 47 -5.35 -13.57 -15.50
N SER A 48 -4.30 -12.89 -15.05
CA SER A 48 -3.72 -11.75 -15.77
C SER A 48 -2.22 -11.85 -16.08
N ILE A 49 -1.55 -12.93 -15.69
CA ILE A 49 -0.11 -13.10 -15.85
C ILE A 49 0.36 -13.07 -17.31
N GLU A 50 -0.45 -13.57 -18.24
CA GLU A 50 -0.14 -13.55 -19.68
C GLU A 50 -0.08 -12.12 -20.25
N SER A 51 -0.76 -11.16 -19.60
CA SER A 51 -0.73 -9.75 -20.00
C SER A 51 0.52 -9.00 -19.50
N LEU A 52 1.33 -9.63 -18.65
CA LEU A 52 2.52 -9.01 -18.09
C LEU A 52 3.65 -8.97 -19.12
N LYS A 53 3.79 -7.82 -19.79
CA LYS A 53 4.81 -7.61 -20.84
C LYS A 53 6.25 -7.77 -20.34
N GLU A 54 6.52 -7.34 -19.12
CA GLU A 54 7.85 -7.37 -18.51
C GLU A 54 7.89 -8.31 -17.30
N LYS A 55 8.36 -9.54 -17.51
CA LYS A 55 8.46 -10.55 -16.44
C LYS A 55 9.41 -10.13 -15.29
N THR A 56 10.34 -9.21 -15.55
CA THR A 56 11.23 -8.63 -14.53
C THR A 56 10.46 -7.83 -13.46
N LYS A 57 9.28 -7.30 -13.79
CA LYS A 57 8.43 -6.51 -12.89
C LYS A 57 7.40 -7.35 -12.11
N VAL A 58 7.48 -8.68 -12.17
CA VAL A 58 6.49 -9.57 -11.53
C VAL A 58 6.35 -9.32 -10.03
N GLN A 59 7.46 -9.00 -9.34
CA GLN A 59 7.42 -8.70 -7.91
C GLN A 59 6.60 -7.44 -7.63
N SER A 60 6.97 -6.29 -8.21
CA SER A 60 6.24 -5.03 -7.98
C SER A 60 4.78 -5.13 -8.41
N TRP A 61 4.50 -5.89 -9.47
CA TRP A 61 3.14 -6.19 -9.92
C TRP A 61 2.33 -7.00 -8.89
N LEU A 62 2.88 -8.08 -8.31
CA LEU A 62 2.21 -8.85 -7.25
C LEU A 62 1.91 -8.00 -6.02
N TYR A 63 2.87 -7.17 -5.58
CA TYR A 63 2.65 -6.25 -4.46
C TYR A 63 1.63 -5.16 -4.78
N LYS A 64 1.49 -4.76 -6.04
CA LYS A 64 0.44 -3.83 -6.48
C LYS A 64 -0.95 -4.48 -6.40
N ILE A 65 -1.09 -5.74 -6.82
CA ILE A 65 -2.33 -6.51 -6.67
C ILE A 65 -2.69 -6.60 -5.18
N ALA A 66 -1.75 -7.01 -4.32
CA ALA A 66 -1.96 -7.13 -2.89
C ALA A 66 -2.38 -5.79 -2.24
N SER A 67 -1.71 -4.70 -2.59
CA SER A 67 -2.04 -3.37 -2.07
C SER A 67 -3.46 -2.94 -2.45
N ASN A 68 -3.87 -3.18 -3.70
CA ASN A 68 -5.23 -2.85 -4.15
C ASN A 68 -6.28 -3.70 -3.41
N LEU A 69 -6.03 -4.99 -3.21
CA LEU A 69 -6.94 -5.87 -2.46
C LEU A 69 -7.08 -5.46 -1.00
N ILE A 70 -6.00 -5.03 -0.35
CA ILE A 70 -6.04 -4.51 1.02
C ILE A 70 -6.88 -3.23 1.08
N ILE A 71 -6.72 -2.32 0.11
CA ILE A 71 -7.55 -1.11 0.03
C ILE A 71 -9.03 -1.48 -0.14
N ASP A 72 -9.33 -2.42 -1.03
CA ASP A 72 -10.70 -2.89 -1.25
C ASP A 72 -11.29 -3.54 0.01
N TYR A 73 -10.49 -4.35 0.74
CA TYR A 73 -10.90 -4.94 2.02
C TYR A 73 -11.32 -3.87 3.03
N TYR A 74 -10.50 -2.84 3.23
CA TYR A 74 -10.84 -1.77 4.18
C TYR A 74 -11.97 -0.87 3.70
N ARG A 75 -12.14 -0.68 2.38
CA ARG A 75 -13.30 0.04 1.84
C ARG A 75 -14.59 -0.70 2.18
N ARG A 76 -14.66 -2.01 1.90
CA ARG A 76 -15.81 -2.86 2.24
C ARG A 76 -16.06 -2.94 3.73
N LYS A 77 -15.00 -3.08 4.53
CA LYS A 77 -15.13 -3.09 5.99
C LYS A 77 -15.75 -1.78 6.47
N LYS A 78 -15.31 -0.63 5.97
CA LYS A 78 -15.91 0.67 6.31
C LYS A 78 -17.38 0.75 5.89
N GLU A 79 -17.73 0.29 4.68
CA GLU A 79 -19.12 0.26 4.20
C GLU A 79 -20.01 -0.60 5.12
N LEU A 80 -19.54 -1.79 5.53
CA LEU A 80 -20.24 -2.66 6.47
C LEU A 80 -20.44 -2.00 7.85
N TYR A 81 -19.44 -1.27 8.36
CA TYR A 81 -19.59 -0.53 9.61
C TYR A 81 -20.66 0.56 9.51
N ILE A 82 -20.72 1.30 8.39
CA ILE A 82 -21.75 2.32 8.15
C ILE A 82 -23.13 1.67 8.05
N GLU A 83 -23.26 0.57 7.32
CA GLU A 83 -24.55 -0.15 7.19
C GLU A 83 -25.05 -0.68 8.54
N ILE A 84 -24.13 -1.13 9.41
CA ILE A 84 -24.46 -1.59 10.76
C ILE A 84 -24.83 -0.41 11.67
N GLU A 85 -24.15 0.73 11.56
CA GLU A 85 -24.51 1.96 12.30
C GLU A 85 -25.89 2.51 11.89
N ASP A 86 -26.21 2.49 10.60
CA ASP A 86 -27.51 2.95 10.08
C ASP A 86 -28.67 2.05 10.57
N ASP A 87 -28.45 0.73 10.72
CA ASP A 87 -29.44 -0.23 11.26
C ASP A 87 -29.58 -0.15 12.79
N MET A 88 -28.59 0.39 13.50
CA MET A 88 -28.54 0.51 14.96
C MET A 88 -28.85 1.92 15.49
N SER A 89 -29.61 2.74 14.77
CA SER A 89 -29.96 4.12 15.19
C SER A 89 -30.81 4.16 16.48
N ILE A 90 -30.14 4.03 17.62
CA ILE A 90 -30.48 4.57 18.93
C ILE A 90 -29.41 5.64 19.25
N GLU A 91 -29.88 6.77 19.75
CA GLU A 91 -29.24 8.08 19.86
C GLU A 91 -27.78 8.13 20.38
N ASP A 92 -26.96 8.87 19.61
CA ASP A 92 -25.84 9.78 19.96
C ASP A 92 -24.70 9.28 20.88
N ASP A 93 -23.46 9.27 20.36
CA ASP A 93 -22.47 10.33 20.64
C ASP A 93 -21.10 9.93 20.02
N SER A 94 -20.56 10.87 19.24
CA SER A 94 -19.17 11.00 18.78
C SER A 94 -18.20 9.83 19.00
N ASN A 95 -17.81 9.14 17.92
CA ASN A 95 -16.44 8.61 17.81
C ASN A 95 -16.05 8.34 16.35
N GLU A 96 -15.25 9.24 15.77
CA GLU A 96 -14.30 8.84 14.72
C GLU A 96 -13.38 7.76 15.32
N GLU A 97 -13.69 6.49 15.09
CA GLU A 97 -12.91 5.40 15.67
C GLU A 97 -11.45 5.45 15.20
N THR A 98 -10.61 5.64 16.19
CA THR A 98 -9.16 5.65 16.11
C THR A 98 -8.67 4.26 15.74
N ILE A 99 -8.13 4.08 14.54
CA ILE A 99 -7.24 2.95 14.26
C ILE A 99 -6.02 3.10 15.18
N PHE A 100 -5.97 2.30 16.25
CA PHE A 100 -4.87 2.24 17.20
C PHE A 100 -3.88 1.20 16.71
N ASP A 101 -2.65 1.63 16.43
CA ASP A 101 -1.55 0.72 16.13
C ASP A 101 -0.94 0.30 17.48
N GLU A 102 -1.36 -0.86 18.01
CA GLU A 102 -0.92 -1.41 19.30
C GLU A 102 0.61 -1.49 19.43
N GLN A 103 1.34 -1.65 18.31
CA GLN A 103 2.80 -1.75 18.33
C GLN A 103 3.49 -0.40 18.52
N ASN A 104 2.82 0.70 18.18
CA ASN A 104 3.42 2.04 18.17
C ASN A 104 2.83 2.99 19.23
N ASN A 105 1.82 2.56 19.99
CA ASN A 105 1.11 3.37 21.00
C ASN A 105 0.72 4.78 20.50
N LEU A 106 0.37 4.88 19.21
CA LEU A 106 0.08 6.15 18.54
C LEU A 106 -1.14 5.98 17.63
N LYS A 107 -2.04 6.96 17.70
CA LYS A 107 -3.23 7.01 16.83
C LYS A 107 -2.81 7.19 15.36
N LEU A 108 -3.51 6.55 14.43
CA LEU A 108 -3.23 6.69 12.99
C LEU A 108 -3.27 8.15 12.51
N SER A 109 -4.15 8.99 13.07
CA SER A 109 -4.22 10.43 12.79
C SER A 109 -2.92 11.14 13.20
N THR A 110 -2.34 10.75 14.33
CA THR A 110 -1.05 11.24 14.83
C THR A 110 0.09 10.82 13.90
N VAL A 111 0.15 9.54 13.50
CA VAL A 111 1.18 9.03 12.58
C VAL A 111 1.11 9.72 11.21
N LYS A 112 -0.09 9.87 10.64
CA LYS A 112 -0.30 10.60 9.37
C LYS A 112 0.15 12.05 9.47
N SER A 113 -0.19 12.73 10.57
CA SER A 113 0.21 14.12 10.79
C SER A 113 1.72 14.27 10.91
N GLN A 114 2.39 13.38 11.65
CA GLN A 114 3.85 13.38 11.81
C GLN A 114 4.57 13.09 10.50
N VAL A 115 4.14 12.07 9.75
CA VAL A 115 4.73 11.74 8.43
C VAL A 115 4.57 12.89 7.45
N LYS A 116 3.40 13.55 7.44
CA LYS A 116 3.16 14.72 6.60
C LYS A 116 4.12 15.86 6.94
N ARG A 117 4.23 16.22 8.21
CA ARG A 117 5.14 17.28 8.69
C ARG A 117 6.61 16.94 8.41
N GLY A 118 7.02 15.69 8.62
CA GLY A 118 8.37 15.23 8.31
C GLY A 118 8.70 15.34 6.82
N LYS A 119 7.77 14.96 5.94
CA LYS A 119 7.91 15.14 4.49
C LYS A 119 7.99 16.61 4.07
N GLU A 120 7.15 17.47 4.66
CA GLU A 120 7.16 18.92 4.39
C GLU A 120 8.47 19.57 4.87
N SER A 121 8.95 19.20 6.05
CA SER A 121 10.21 19.71 6.60
C SER A 121 11.44 19.23 5.82
N MET A 122 11.45 17.97 5.35
CA MET A 122 12.52 17.51 4.48
C MET A 122 12.45 18.22 3.12
N LYS A 123 11.25 18.35 2.56
CA LYS A 123 11.03 19.03 1.28
C LYS A 123 11.53 20.48 1.32
N SER A 124 11.25 21.23 2.39
CA SER A 124 11.70 22.61 2.51
C SER A 124 13.23 22.72 2.58
N PHE A 125 13.91 21.80 3.25
CA PHE A 125 15.38 21.74 3.27
C PHE A 125 15.95 21.49 1.88
N PHE A 126 15.36 20.55 1.13
CA PHE A 126 15.81 20.24 -0.22
C PHE A 126 15.51 21.37 -1.21
N GLU A 127 14.37 22.06 -1.10
CA GLU A 127 14.03 23.21 -1.95
C GLU A 127 14.93 24.43 -1.70
N GLN A 128 15.57 24.52 -0.52
CA GLN A 128 16.60 25.54 -0.24
C GLN A 128 17.95 25.21 -0.89
N CYS A 129 18.22 23.93 -1.16
CA CYS A 129 19.53 23.44 -1.59
C CYS A 129 19.59 23.06 -3.07
N CYS A 130 18.49 22.55 -3.64
CA CYS A 130 18.42 22.04 -5.00
C CYS A 130 17.09 22.47 -5.67
N THR A 131 17.14 22.81 -6.96
CA THR A 131 15.97 23.15 -7.78
C THR A 131 15.45 21.89 -8.46
N PHE A 132 14.14 21.64 -8.39
CA PHE A 132 13.51 20.43 -8.91
C PHE A 132 12.66 20.75 -10.14
N GLU A 133 12.98 20.11 -11.25
CA GLU A 133 12.14 20.10 -12.44
C GLU A 133 11.06 19.03 -12.29
N LYS A 134 9.80 19.39 -12.56
CA LYS A 134 8.65 18.51 -12.36
C LYS A 134 7.83 18.39 -13.63
N ASP A 135 7.24 17.22 -13.84
CA ASP A 135 6.28 17.01 -14.92
C ASP A 135 4.90 17.63 -14.59
N ARG A 136 3.95 17.53 -15.54
CA ARG A 136 2.57 18.02 -15.36
C ARG A 136 1.79 17.31 -14.25
N LEU A 137 2.28 16.17 -13.78
CA LEU A 137 1.71 15.39 -12.67
C LEU A 137 2.48 15.63 -11.35
N ASN A 138 3.38 16.62 -11.33
CA ASN A 138 4.20 17.03 -10.19
C ASN A 138 5.22 15.97 -9.74
N ASN A 139 5.52 14.98 -10.58
CA ASN A 139 6.62 14.05 -10.35
C ASN A 139 7.95 14.75 -10.63
N THR A 140 8.97 14.46 -9.82
CA THR A 140 10.30 15.03 -10.03
C THR A 140 10.97 14.34 -11.23
N LEU A 141 11.29 15.12 -12.25
CA LEU A 141 12.03 14.68 -13.45
C LEU A 141 13.54 14.79 -13.23
N GLN A 142 13.98 15.92 -12.67
CA GLN A 142 15.40 16.21 -12.47
C GLN A 142 15.63 17.08 -11.25
N CYS A 143 16.74 16.86 -10.55
CA CYS A 143 17.21 17.68 -9.42
C CYS A 143 18.53 18.35 -9.82
N MET A 144 18.61 19.68 -9.66
CA MET A 144 19.82 20.47 -9.94
C MET A 144 20.28 21.17 -8.66
N PRO A 145 21.47 20.84 -8.10
CA PRO A 145 21.97 21.49 -6.89
C PRO A 145 22.34 22.95 -7.15
N ASN A 146 22.05 23.83 -6.19
CA ASN A 146 22.54 25.20 -6.21
C ASN A 146 24.03 25.23 -5.81
N ASN A 147 24.80 26.23 -6.29
CA ASN A 147 26.27 26.35 -6.11
C ASN A 147 26.78 26.28 -4.66
N SER A 148 25.91 26.39 -3.66
CA SER A 148 26.26 26.38 -2.22
C SER A 148 26.01 25.02 -1.54
N CYS A 149 25.41 24.04 -2.23
CA CYS A 149 24.98 22.79 -1.62
C CYS A 149 26.13 21.76 -1.62
N LYS A 150 26.67 21.44 -0.44
CA LYS A 150 27.82 20.53 -0.29
C LYS A 150 27.45 19.03 -0.23
N ASN A 151 26.17 18.71 -0.02
CA ASN A 151 25.66 17.36 0.22
C ASN A 151 24.34 17.06 -0.54
N CYS A 152 24.14 17.62 -1.73
CA CYS A 152 23.19 17.02 -2.70
C CYS A 152 23.90 15.75 -3.24
#